data_AF-A0AAW0NCR5-F1
#
_entry.id   AF-A0AAW0NCR5-F1
#
_cell.length_a   1.000
_cell.length_b   1.000
_cell.length_c   1.000
_cell.angle_alpha   90.00
_cell.angle_beta   90.00
_cell.angle_gamma   90.00
#
_symmetry.space_group_name_H-M   'P 1'
#
loop_
_entity.id
_entity.type
_entity.pdbx_description
1 polymer ?
#
loop_
_entity_poly.entity_id
_entity_poly.type
_entity_poly.pdbx_seq_one_letter_code
_entity_poly.pdbx_strand_id
1 'polypeptide(L)'
;MYWGQRRGFDSKAESCLPSPPVGYHLSHVYDAGSMVGTVALTGLVVFLSMMVGAFLWGGLADKLGRRKCLIVALAINCVFAFLSSFAQGYGFFLFFRLLSGIGIGGTVPIVYTYFAEFLQMDKRGEHLSWLCMFWMMGGIYASFTAWGIIPRYGWGFSMGTEFQFHSWRVFVLVAALPAIASLVGLTFMPESPRFLLENAKHDEAWMILKQVHDTNWRAKGQPEKVFTVTHIKAPKTAEDEFIEIQAATGTPVQRWAVRSLTLCKLVLKNIASLLSVELRFATLFMAIIWFCMAFSYYGLSVWFPDMIKHLQYEEYEAKVKREFIHTLGIMSMSSKAMSKYRCSHLCFQVFHKERVENFHFNFSLENQVHKEGEYIHDKFINIEMISVKFEDSLFEDCHFENIRSTDTIFENCTIRSTIFTNTDLWEERFIDCKLENTTFERNKHGCHLDTVEENDVLIYLVSFLGSLAVLPGNIISALFMEKIGRVKIIGGSMLISAGCTFLLFLSFSQSAIIALQCLFCGVSVAAWNGIEVVTVELYPASKRYLGNSFWVLNALCKLAAILGSSIFASFVGITKAIPILLSFAALVGGGLVALRLPDTREKILL
;
A
#
# COMPACT_ATOMS: atom_id res chain seq x y z
N MET A 1 29.80 35.81 52.33
CA MET A 1 31.23 36.12 52.06
C MET A 1 31.70 35.21 50.93
N TYR A 2 32.55 35.72 50.05
CA TYR A 2 32.82 35.30 48.67
C TYR A 2 33.40 33.87 48.41
N TRP A 3 32.96 33.26 47.28
CA TRP A 3 33.69 32.58 46.16
C TRP A 3 34.31 31.15 46.16
N GLY A 4 33.89 30.35 45.16
CA GLY A 4 34.69 29.48 44.25
C GLY A 4 34.77 27.96 44.56
N GLN A 5 34.77 26.97 43.66
CA GLN A 5 34.56 26.84 42.20
C GLN A 5 34.55 25.31 41.80
N ARG A 6 33.63 24.89 40.90
CA ARG A 6 33.56 23.66 40.01
C ARG A 6 33.38 22.25 40.64
N ARG A 7 32.22 21.58 40.49
CA ARG A 7 31.68 20.71 39.38
C ARG A 7 32.36 19.33 39.29
N GLY A 8 31.68 18.17 39.26
CA GLY A 8 30.26 17.79 39.28
C GLY A 8 30.19 16.25 39.47
N PHE A 9 29.45 15.75 40.46
CA PHE A 9 28.14 15.07 40.35
C PHE A 9 28.11 13.77 39.52
N ASP A 10 28.57 12.68 40.13
CA ASP A 10 28.07 11.32 39.92
C ASP A 10 26.99 11.04 40.99
N SER A 11 25.78 10.68 40.59
CA SER A 11 24.82 10.08 41.51
C SER A 11 23.77 9.21 40.81
N LYS A 12 23.89 7.90 41.09
CA LYS A 12 22.82 6.96 41.43
C LYS A 12 21.80 6.58 40.34
N ALA A 13 22.06 5.44 39.71
CA ALA A 13 21.02 4.54 39.22
C ALA A 13 20.75 3.49 40.31
N GLU A 14 19.58 3.56 40.94
CA GLU A 14 19.00 2.48 41.74
C GLU A 14 17.85 1.84 40.96
N SER A 15 17.79 0.51 41.04
CA SER A 15 16.65 -0.38 40.78
C SER A 15 16.24 -0.69 39.33
N CYS A 16 16.64 -1.88 38.85
CA CYS A 16 15.76 -2.88 38.25
C CYS A 16 16.41 -4.28 38.39
N LEU A 17 15.82 -5.11 39.23
CA LEU A 17 16.11 -6.54 39.46
C LEU A 17 15.64 -7.41 38.26
N PRO A 18 16.05 -8.69 38.17
CA PRO A 18 16.21 -9.43 36.93
C PRO A 18 14.90 -10.06 36.41
N SER A 19 14.78 -10.21 35.10
CA SER A 19 13.79 -11.11 34.48
C SER A 19 14.39 -12.51 34.25
N PRO A 20 13.64 -13.61 34.50
CA PRO A 20 14.14 -14.99 34.49
C PRO A 20 14.20 -15.59 33.06
N PRO A 21 14.87 -16.76 32.88
CA PRO A 21 15.25 -17.29 31.58
C PRO A 21 14.14 -18.19 31.01
N VAL A 22 13.42 -17.78 29.95
CA VAL A 22 12.52 -18.68 29.21
C VAL A 22 12.34 -18.25 27.74
N GLY A 23 12.75 -19.12 26.81
CA GLY A 23 12.01 -19.41 25.58
C GLY A 23 11.98 -18.37 24.45
N TYR A 24 13.08 -18.22 23.70
CA TYR A 24 13.15 -17.36 22.50
C TYR A 24 13.30 -18.08 21.15
N HIS A 25 13.05 -19.40 21.07
CA HIS A 25 13.24 -20.15 19.82
C HIS A 25 11.96 -20.66 19.12
N LEU A 26 10.77 -20.28 19.61
CA LEU A 26 9.50 -20.54 18.91
C LEU A 26 8.86 -19.28 18.30
N SER A 27 9.46 -18.10 18.51
CA SER A 27 8.92 -16.80 18.12
C SER A 27 9.06 -16.50 16.63
N HIS A 28 10.11 -16.92 15.93
CA HIS A 28 10.31 -16.50 14.53
C HIS A 28 9.26 -17.03 13.52
N VAL A 29 8.64 -18.20 13.78
CA VAL A 29 7.54 -18.70 12.92
C VAL A 29 6.19 -18.07 13.30
N TYR A 30 6.01 -17.68 14.57
CA TYR A 30 4.87 -16.86 14.99
C TYR A 30 5.04 -15.39 14.55
N ASP A 31 6.27 -14.90 14.40
CA ASP A 31 6.59 -13.53 14.01
C ASP A 31 6.52 -13.30 12.50
N ALA A 32 6.77 -14.30 11.67
CA ALA A 32 6.41 -14.22 10.25
C ALA A 32 4.88 -14.09 10.08
N GLY A 33 4.09 -14.80 10.89
CA GLY A 33 2.63 -14.65 10.95
C GLY A 33 2.17 -13.30 11.52
N SER A 34 2.87 -12.77 12.52
CA SER A 34 2.57 -11.46 13.13
C SER A 34 2.99 -10.29 12.23
N MET A 35 4.09 -10.40 11.49
CA MET A 35 4.58 -9.42 10.52
C MET A 35 3.70 -9.37 9.26
N VAL A 36 3.30 -10.53 8.72
CA VAL A 36 2.30 -10.59 7.63
C VAL A 36 0.96 -10.04 8.10
N GLY A 37 0.55 -10.33 9.35
CA GLY A 37 -0.65 -9.77 9.97
C GLY A 37 -0.63 -8.24 10.10
N THR A 38 0.51 -7.64 10.49
CA THR A 38 0.63 -6.18 10.66
C THR A 38 0.72 -5.42 9.33
N VAL A 39 1.37 -5.98 8.31
CA VAL A 39 1.37 -5.38 6.97
C VAL A 39 -0.03 -5.43 6.36
N ALA A 40 -0.70 -6.59 6.44
CA ALA A 40 -2.08 -6.74 5.98
C ALA A 40 -3.05 -5.82 6.73
N LEU A 41 -2.91 -5.70 8.06
CA LEU A 41 -3.74 -4.82 8.89
C LEU A 41 -3.67 -3.36 8.43
N THR A 42 -2.48 -2.88 8.03
CA THR A 42 -2.30 -1.52 7.53
C THR A 42 -3.13 -1.26 6.27
N GLY A 43 -3.12 -2.19 5.31
CA GLY A 43 -3.93 -2.09 4.10
C GLY A 43 -5.44 -2.19 4.38
N LEU A 44 -5.84 -3.12 5.26
CA LEU A 44 -7.24 -3.32 5.63
C LEU A 44 -7.84 -2.09 6.32
N VAL A 45 -7.10 -1.45 7.23
CA VAL A 45 -7.52 -0.22 7.91
C VAL A 45 -7.77 0.91 6.90
N VAL A 46 -6.90 1.05 5.89
CA VAL A 46 -7.09 2.06 4.83
C VAL A 46 -8.36 1.77 4.03
N PHE A 47 -8.60 0.52 3.60
CA PHE A 47 -9.85 0.20 2.88
C PHE A 47 -11.10 0.41 3.74
N LEU A 48 -11.05 0.06 5.02
CA LEU A 48 -12.15 0.30 5.98
C LEU A 48 -12.44 1.80 6.10
N SER A 49 -11.40 2.61 6.23
CA SER A 49 -11.54 4.06 6.32
C SER A 49 -12.06 4.70 5.03
N MET A 50 -11.66 4.20 3.86
CA MET A 50 -12.19 4.64 2.56
C MET A 50 -13.68 4.30 2.42
N MET A 51 -14.11 3.14 2.93
CA MET A 51 -15.53 2.74 2.94
C MET A 51 -16.35 3.72 3.79
N VAL A 52 -15.89 4.00 5.02
CA VAL A 52 -16.54 4.97 5.92
C VAL A 52 -16.54 6.37 5.30
N GLY A 53 -15.42 6.78 4.69
CA GLY A 53 -15.28 8.04 3.97
C GLY A 53 -16.28 8.20 2.83
N ALA A 54 -16.48 7.16 2.02
CA ALA A 54 -17.44 7.20 0.91
C ALA A 54 -18.86 7.53 1.39
N PHE A 55 -19.31 6.94 2.50
CA PHE A 55 -20.61 7.23 3.10
C PHE A 55 -20.70 8.65 3.68
N LEU A 56 -19.66 9.09 4.40
CA LEU A 56 -19.61 10.42 4.99
C LEU A 56 -19.65 11.51 3.92
N TRP A 57 -18.72 11.45 2.96
CA TRP A 57 -18.58 12.47 1.93
C TRP A 57 -19.70 12.44 0.89
N GLY A 58 -20.29 11.27 0.61
CA GLY A 58 -21.39 11.13 -0.34
C GLY A 58 -22.60 12.00 0.03
N GLY A 59 -23.08 11.91 1.27
CA GLY A 59 -24.20 12.73 1.74
C GLY A 59 -23.86 14.22 1.88
N LEU A 60 -22.61 14.53 2.24
CA LEU A 60 -22.14 15.92 2.40
C LEU A 60 -21.95 16.63 1.05
N ALA A 61 -21.44 15.95 0.02
CA ALA A 61 -21.16 16.52 -1.30
C ALA A 61 -22.39 17.12 -1.96
N ASP A 62 -23.52 16.46 -1.80
CA ASP A 62 -24.77 16.94 -2.36
C ASP A 62 -25.37 18.15 -1.60
N LYS A 63 -25.06 18.33 -0.31
CA LYS A 63 -25.57 19.46 0.49
C LYS A 63 -24.65 20.68 0.45
N LEU A 64 -23.35 20.46 0.66
CA LEU A 64 -22.37 21.56 0.79
C LEU A 64 -21.82 22.02 -0.56
N GLY A 65 -21.92 21.18 -1.59
CA GLY A 65 -21.31 21.41 -2.89
C GLY A 65 -20.16 20.44 -3.14
N ARG A 66 -19.96 20.12 -4.42
CA ARG A 66 -19.00 19.11 -4.87
C ARG A 66 -17.57 19.63 -4.66
N ARG A 67 -17.27 20.88 -5.06
CA ARG A 67 -15.94 21.49 -4.90
C ARG A 67 -15.55 21.65 -3.44
N LYS A 68 -16.43 22.17 -2.59
CA LYS A 68 -16.13 22.36 -1.16
C LYS A 68 -15.81 21.03 -0.48
N CYS A 69 -16.60 19.99 -0.73
CA CYS A 69 -16.32 18.67 -0.17
C CYS A 69 -15.01 18.07 -0.68
N LEU A 70 -14.67 18.26 -1.96
CA LEU A 70 -13.36 17.84 -2.50
C LEU A 70 -12.19 18.53 -1.77
N ILE A 71 -12.27 19.84 -1.58
CA ILE A 71 -11.21 20.62 -0.90
C ILE A 71 -11.03 20.12 0.54
N VAL A 72 -12.12 19.94 1.29
CA VAL A 72 -12.03 19.48 2.69
C VAL A 72 -11.51 18.03 2.77
N ALA A 73 -12.00 17.13 1.91
CA ALA A 73 -11.55 15.74 1.89
C ALA A 73 -10.05 15.61 1.54
N LEU A 74 -9.58 16.39 0.56
CA LEU A 74 -8.16 16.44 0.19
C LEU A 74 -7.29 17.09 1.26
N ALA A 75 -7.77 18.14 1.93
CA ALA A 75 -7.06 18.77 3.03
C ALA A 75 -6.87 17.79 4.21
N ILE A 76 -7.93 17.04 4.57
CA ILE A 76 -7.87 15.97 5.57
C ILE A 76 -6.83 14.92 5.16
N ASN A 77 -6.86 14.47 3.91
CA ASN A 77 -5.87 13.52 3.42
C ASN A 77 -4.44 14.07 3.52
N CYS A 78 -4.18 15.31 3.08
CA CYS A 78 -2.84 15.90 3.12
C CYS A 78 -2.31 16.05 4.54
N VAL A 79 -3.12 16.58 5.46
CA VAL A 79 -2.71 16.82 6.86
C VAL A 79 -2.40 15.51 7.55
N PHE A 80 -3.28 14.52 7.47
CA PHE A 80 -3.06 13.25 8.17
C PHE A 80 -2.02 12.35 7.48
N ALA A 81 -1.88 12.42 6.15
CA ALA A 81 -0.77 11.75 5.45
C ALA A 81 0.58 12.33 5.90
N PHE A 82 0.70 13.65 5.99
CA PHE A 82 1.89 14.32 6.49
C PHE A 82 2.18 13.93 7.95
N LEU A 83 1.19 13.99 8.84
CA LEU A 83 1.33 13.59 10.24
C LEU A 83 1.71 12.12 10.41
N SER A 84 1.24 11.23 9.51
CA SER A 84 1.60 9.81 9.55
C SER A 84 3.10 9.56 9.36
N SER A 85 3.81 10.45 8.66
CA SER A 85 5.26 10.34 8.47
C SER A 85 6.06 10.59 9.77
N PHE A 86 5.49 11.29 10.75
CA PHE A 86 6.12 11.58 12.05
C PHE A 86 5.71 10.59 13.15
N ALA A 87 4.77 9.67 12.88
CA ALA A 87 4.27 8.75 13.89
C ALA A 87 5.32 7.72 14.31
N GLN A 88 5.74 7.73 15.57
CA GLN A 88 6.76 6.82 16.10
C GLN A 88 6.19 5.48 16.59
N GLY A 89 4.92 5.43 16.96
CA GLY A 89 4.21 4.20 17.31
C GLY A 89 3.38 3.66 16.15
N TYR A 90 3.38 2.33 15.95
CA TYR A 90 2.57 1.67 14.94
C TYR A 90 1.05 1.96 15.10
N GLY A 91 0.55 2.00 16.33
CA GLY A 91 -0.86 2.37 16.60
C GLY A 91 -1.20 3.82 16.18
N PHE A 92 -0.31 4.78 16.48
CA PHE A 92 -0.49 6.17 16.04
C PHE A 92 -0.39 6.30 14.52
N PHE A 93 0.51 5.54 13.88
CA PHE A 93 0.62 5.48 12.43
C PHE A 93 -0.68 4.96 11.79
N LEU A 94 -1.25 3.87 12.31
CA LEU A 94 -2.54 3.34 11.87
C LEU A 94 -3.68 4.35 12.07
N PHE A 95 -3.71 5.05 13.20
CA PHE A 95 -4.72 6.07 13.47
C PHE A 95 -4.70 7.21 12.43
N PHE A 96 -3.53 7.76 12.12
CA PHE A 96 -3.42 8.79 11.08
C PHE A 96 -3.76 8.24 9.69
N ARG A 97 -3.42 6.99 9.39
CA ARG A 97 -3.81 6.35 8.12
C ARG A 97 -5.31 6.13 8.00
N LEU A 98 -5.98 5.80 9.10
CA LEU A 98 -7.44 5.75 9.16
C LEU A 98 -8.05 7.11 8.84
N LEU A 99 -7.55 8.20 9.45
CA LEU A 99 -8.08 9.55 9.20
C LEU A 99 -7.80 10.04 7.77
N SER A 100 -6.59 9.77 7.25
CA SER A 100 -6.24 10.07 5.86
C SER A 100 -7.14 9.31 4.88
N GLY A 101 -7.39 8.01 5.11
CA GLY A 101 -8.21 7.20 4.22
C GLY A 101 -9.71 7.56 4.23
N ILE A 102 -10.24 8.14 5.31
CA ILE A 102 -11.57 8.78 5.31
C ILE A 102 -11.64 9.91 4.27
N GLY A 103 -10.57 10.71 4.14
CA GLY A 103 -10.48 11.74 3.10
C GLY A 103 -10.52 11.13 1.70
N ILE A 104 -9.67 10.13 1.44
CA ILE A 104 -9.55 9.48 0.13
C ILE A 104 -10.86 8.83 -0.31
N GLY A 105 -11.61 8.21 0.63
CA GLY A 105 -12.86 7.51 0.35
C GLY A 105 -13.93 8.38 -0.33
N GLY A 106 -13.95 9.68 -0.01
CA GLY A 106 -14.87 10.64 -0.63
C GLY A 106 -14.35 11.29 -1.91
N THR A 107 -13.02 11.42 -2.06
CA THR A 107 -12.45 12.14 -3.20
C THR A 107 -12.79 11.46 -4.52
N VAL A 108 -12.64 10.13 -4.61
CA VAL A 108 -12.89 9.38 -5.85
C VAL A 108 -14.32 9.63 -6.38
N PRO A 109 -15.41 9.27 -5.67
CA PRO A 109 -16.77 9.46 -6.20
C PRO A 109 -17.10 10.93 -6.52
N ILE A 110 -16.59 11.87 -5.73
CA ILE A 110 -16.89 13.28 -5.94
C ILE A 110 -16.17 13.82 -7.19
N VAL A 111 -14.93 13.38 -7.47
CA VAL A 111 -14.22 13.82 -8.69
C VAL A 111 -14.94 13.33 -9.96
N TYR A 112 -15.38 12.06 -10.01
CA TYR A 112 -16.09 11.54 -11.19
C TYR A 112 -17.41 12.28 -11.43
N THR A 113 -18.18 12.53 -10.36
CA THR A 113 -19.46 13.23 -10.45
C THR A 113 -19.27 14.71 -10.79
N TYR A 114 -18.31 15.38 -10.14
CA TYR A 114 -17.94 16.75 -10.44
C TYR A 114 -17.52 16.90 -11.91
N PHE A 115 -16.60 16.06 -12.40
CA PHE A 115 -16.13 16.15 -13.79
C PHE A 115 -17.24 15.82 -14.80
N ALA A 116 -18.07 14.81 -14.52
CA ALA A 116 -19.21 14.43 -15.36
C ALA A 116 -20.26 15.54 -15.53
N GLU A 117 -20.38 16.45 -14.56
CA GLU A 117 -21.32 17.58 -14.60
C GLU A 117 -20.86 18.73 -15.53
N PHE A 118 -19.57 18.80 -15.87
CA PHE A 118 -19.04 19.75 -16.86
C PHE A 118 -18.98 19.18 -18.29
N LEU A 119 -19.09 17.86 -18.43
CA LEU A 119 -18.92 17.19 -19.71
C LEU A 119 -20.21 17.18 -20.53
N GLN A 120 -20.05 17.30 -21.85
CA GLN A 120 -21.14 17.09 -22.80
C GLN A 120 -21.53 15.60 -22.85
N MET A 121 -22.82 15.30 -22.99
CA MET A 121 -23.34 13.93 -22.92
C MET A 121 -22.67 12.98 -23.93
N ASP A 122 -22.41 13.45 -25.15
CA ASP A 122 -21.92 12.60 -26.25
C ASP A 122 -20.50 12.09 -26.05
N LYS A 123 -19.61 12.91 -25.47
CA LYS A 123 -18.18 12.60 -25.26
C LYS A 123 -17.84 12.27 -23.81
N ARG A 124 -18.86 12.12 -22.96
CA ARG A 124 -18.67 11.99 -21.52
C ARG A 124 -17.85 10.75 -21.16
N GLY A 125 -18.16 9.61 -21.77
CA GLY A 125 -17.48 8.35 -21.48
C GLY A 125 -15.99 8.35 -21.87
N GLU A 126 -15.63 8.98 -22.99
CA GLU A 126 -14.23 9.12 -23.41
C GLU A 126 -13.44 9.95 -22.41
N HIS A 127 -13.93 11.15 -22.07
CA HIS A 127 -13.25 12.03 -21.14
C HIS A 127 -13.17 11.45 -19.72
N LEU A 128 -14.22 10.73 -19.26
CA LEU A 128 -14.16 10.00 -17.99
C LEU A 128 -13.13 8.88 -18.01
N SER A 129 -12.92 8.20 -19.14
CA SER A 129 -11.84 7.21 -19.27
C SER A 129 -10.45 7.86 -19.20
N TRP A 130 -10.28 9.03 -19.83
CA TRP A 130 -9.05 9.80 -19.70
C TRP A 130 -8.78 10.24 -18.25
N LEU A 131 -9.82 10.53 -17.47
CA LEU A 131 -9.69 10.84 -16.04
C LEU A 131 -9.09 9.66 -15.25
N CYS A 132 -9.45 8.41 -15.57
CA CYS A 132 -8.90 7.21 -14.93
C CYS A 132 -7.37 7.08 -15.09
N MET A 133 -6.77 7.70 -16.11
CA MET A 133 -5.32 7.74 -16.31
C MET A 133 -4.56 8.31 -15.12
N PHE A 134 -5.14 9.27 -14.40
CA PHE A 134 -4.49 9.90 -13.26
C PHE A 134 -4.28 8.93 -12.08
N TRP A 135 -5.18 7.96 -11.88
CA TRP A 135 -4.96 6.90 -10.88
C TRP A 135 -3.73 6.06 -11.23
N MET A 136 -3.58 5.73 -12.52
CA MET A 136 -2.50 4.88 -13.01
C MET A 136 -1.15 5.60 -12.98
N MET A 137 -1.12 6.86 -13.39
CA MET A 137 0.05 7.72 -13.23
C MET A 137 0.43 7.88 -11.76
N GLY A 138 -0.55 7.94 -10.85
CA GLY A 138 -0.33 7.91 -9.41
C GLY A 138 0.34 6.62 -8.93
N GLY A 139 -0.10 5.46 -9.42
CA GLY A 139 0.52 4.17 -9.14
C GLY A 139 1.96 4.07 -9.63
N ILE A 140 2.23 4.52 -10.87
CA ILE A 140 3.58 4.58 -11.43
C ILE A 140 4.46 5.53 -10.61
N TYR A 141 3.95 6.71 -10.26
CA TYR A 141 4.66 7.68 -9.43
C TYR A 141 5.00 7.11 -8.05
N ALA A 142 4.04 6.44 -7.38
CA ALA A 142 4.26 5.80 -6.10
C ALA A 142 5.30 4.68 -6.19
N SER A 143 5.19 3.78 -7.17
CA SER A 143 6.14 2.68 -7.36
C SER A 143 7.54 3.18 -7.75
N PHE A 144 7.63 4.22 -8.59
CA PHE A 144 8.91 4.83 -8.99
C PHE A 144 9.59 5.53 -7.82
N THR A 145 8.85 6.31 -7.03
CA THR A 145 9.40 6.98 -5.85
C THR A 145 9.76 5.97 -4.75
N ALA A 146 8.98 4.90 -4.57
CA ALA A 146 9.33 3.80 -3.69
C ALA A 146 10.63 3.13 -4.13
N TRP A 147 10.76 2.76 -5.40
CA TRP A 147 11.97 2.17 -5.97
C TRP A 147 13.19 3.11 -5.95
N GLY A 148 12.98 4.42 -6.05
CA GLY A 148 14.06 5.41 -6.00
C GLY A 148 14.56 5.73 -4.59
N ILE A 149 13.66 5.73 -3.59
CA ILE A 149 13.93 6.22 -2.22
C ILE A 149 14.24 5.08 -1.25
N ILE A 150 13.55 3.94 -1.36
CA ILE A 150 13.63 2.87 -0.35
C ILE A 150 14.91 2.02 -0.49
N PRO A 151 15.29 1.54 -1.69
CA PRO A 151 16.44 0.64 -1.85
C PRO A 151 17.78 1.38 -1.91
N ARG A 152 17.75 2.71 -2.07
CA ARG A 152 18.95 3.52 -2.08
C ARG A 152 18.96 4.31 -0.78
N TYR A 153 19.80 3.87 0.16
CA TYR A 153 20.37 4.62 1.28
C TYR A 153 19.89 4.34 2.71
N GLY A 154 20.88 4.05 3.55
CA GLY A 154 20.95 4.36 4.99
C GLY A 154 21.01 5.87 5.30
N TRP A 155 20.19 6.68 4.62
CA TRP A 155 19.96 8.08 4.99
C TRP A 155 18.88 8.12 6.08
N GLY A 156 19.26 7.68 7.28
CA GLY A 156 18.46 7.86 8.48
C GLY A 156 19.06 8.98 9.31
N PHE A 157 18.45 10.16 9.34
CA PHE A 157 18.89 11.21 10.26
C PHE A 157 18.26 10.93 11.64
N SER A 158 19.07 10.51 12.60
CA SER A 158 18.62 10.41 14.00
C SER A 158 18.81 11.77 14.66
N MET A 159 17.71 12.47 14.94
CA MET A 159 17.77 13.72 15.70
C MET A 159 17.60 13.38 17.19
N GLY A 160 18.72 13.08 17.87
CA GLY A 160 18.74 12.65 19.28
C GLY A 160 18.55 11.14 19.48
N THR A 161 18.32 10.71 20.73
CA THR A 161 18.19 9.31 21.15
C THR A 161 16.80 8.70 20.90
N GLU A 162 15.78 9.50 20.56
CA GLU A 162 14.39 9.03 20.44
C GLU A 162 13.78 9.17 19.04
N PHE A 163 14.32 10.01 18.14
CA PHE A 163 13.75 10.26 16.81
C PHE A 163 14.59 9.66 15.68
N GLN A 164 14.28 8.42 15.28
CA GLN A 164 14.86 7.77 14.10
C GLN A 164 14.02 8.01 12.83
N PHE A 165 14.60 8.70 11.85
CA PHE A 165 13.93 9.06 10.60
C PHE A 165 14.28 8.08 9.48
N HIS A 166 13.51 7.00 9.30
CA HIS A 166 13.77 5.99 8.26
C HIS A 166 13.32 6.43 6.84
N SER A 167 13.92 5.83 5.80
CA SER A 167 13.68 6.12 4.37
C SER A 167 12.21 5.99 3.94
N TRP A 168 11.43 5.10 4.56
CA TRP A 168 9.99 4.96 4.27
C TRP A 168 9.16 6.18 4.69
N ARG A 169 9.60 6.96 5.70
CA ARG A 169 8.92 8.20 6.12
C ARG A 169 9.08 9.29 5.06
N VAL A 170 10.26 9.37 4.44
CA VAL A 170 10.55 10.26 3.31
C VAL A 170 9.67 9.90 2.11
N PHE A 171 9.52 8.61 1.82
CA PHE A 171 8.61 8.14 0.78
C PHE A 171 7.17 8.62 1.00
N VAL A 172 6.64 8.50 2.24
CA VAL A 172 5.29 8.99 2.58
C VAL A 172 5.15 10.50 2.37
N LEU A 173 6.19 11.28 2.70
CA LEU A 173 6.19 12.74 2.47
C LEU A 173 6.19 13.10 0.98
N VAL A 174 7.06 12.45 0.19
CA VAL A 174 7.13 12.67 -1.26
C VAL A 174 5.81 12.27 -1.93
N ALA A 175 5.20 11.17 -1.49
CA ALA A 175 3.91 10.72 -1.98
C ALA A 175 2.76 11.71 -1.72
N ALA A 176 2.89 12.62 -0.75
CA ALA A 176 1.88 13.64 -0.47
C ALA A 176 1.92 14.86 -1.41
N LEU A 177 3.02 15.07 -2.16
CA LEU A 177 3.20 16.26 -3.01
C LEU A 177 2.10 16.43 -4.08
N PRO A 178 1.68 15.40 -4.83
CA PRO A 178 0.58 15.55 -5.79
C PRO A 178 -0.76 15.90 -5.15
N ALA A 179 -0.99 15.45 -3.91
CA ALA A 179 -2.20 15.80 -3.16
C ALA A 179 -2.22 17.29 -2.78
N ILE A 180 -1.09 17.85 -2.38
CA ILE A 180 -0.96 19.29 -2.12
C ILE A 180 -1.16 20.11 -3.39
N ALA A 181 -0.55 19.69 -4.50
CA ALA A 181 -0.71 20.36 -5.79
C ALA A 181 -2.18 20.36 -6.26
N SER A 182 -2.88 19.24 -6.12
CA SER A 182 -4.31 19.15 -6.47
C SER A 182 -5.21 19.98 -5.54
N LEU A 183 -4.89 20.05 -4.25
CA LEU A 183 -5.59 20.92 -3.29
C LEU A 183 -5.51 22.40 -3.71
N VAL A 184 -4.32 22.87 -4.08
CA VAL A 184 -4.11 24.24 -4.58
C VAL A 184 -4.86 24.44 -5.91
N GLY A 185 -4.76 23.50 -6.84
CA GLY A 185 -5.46 23.58 -8.14
C GLY A 185 -6.98 23.71 -8.01
N LEU A 186 -7.60 22.98 -7.09
CA LEU A 186 -9.05 23.03 -6.85
C LEU A 186 -9.54 24.36 -6.28
N THR A 187 -8.66 25.18 -5.70
CA THR A 187 -9.03 26.54 -5.27
C THR A 187 -9.34 27.44 -6.46
N PHE A 188 -8.80 27.18 -7.64
CA PHE A 188 -9.05 27.96 -8.86
C PHE A 188 -10.26 27.48 -9.68
N MET A 189 -10.77 26.28 -9.40
CA MET A 189 -11.89 25.69 -10.14
C MET A 189 -13.25 26.26 -9.68
N PRO A 190 -14.25 26.39 -10.56
CA PRO A 190 -15.60 26.83 -10.18
C PRO A 190 -16.37 25.73 -9.43
N GLU A 191 -17.53 26.07 -8.84
CA GLU A 191 -18.46 25.05 -8.33
C GLU A 191 -19.22 24.40 -9.49
N SER A 192 -19.79 23.20 -9.29
CA SER A 192 -20.59 22.54 -10.32
C SER A 192 -21.80 23.40 -10.74
N PRO A 193 -22.02 23.63 -12.05
CA PRO A 193 -23.20 24.36 -12.54
C PRO A 193 -24.51 23.70 -12.11
N ARG A 194 -24.51 22.38 -12.07
CA ARG A 194 -25.68 21.59 -11.70
C ARG A 194 -26.05 21.80 -10.23
N PHE A 195 -25.07 21.78 -9.34
CA PHE A 195 -25.28 22.08 -7.93
C PHE A 195 -25.89 23.46 -7.71
N LEU A 196 -25.41 24.45 -8.47
CA LEU A 196 -25.90 25.82 -8.36
C LEU A 196 -27.36 25.95 -8.85
N LEU A 197 -27.72 25.25 -9.93
CA LEU A 197 -29.12 25.19 -10.39
C LEU A 197 -30.04 24.49 -9.40
N GLU A 198 -29.57 23.42 -8.73
CA GLU A 198 -30.32 22.70 -7.70
C GLU A 198 -30.57 23.57 -6.44
N ASN A 199 -29.63 24.46 -6.11
CA ASN A 199 -29.75 25.41 -4.98
C ASN A 199 -30.37 26.76 -5.35
N ALA A 200 -31.09 26.84 -6.48
CA ALA A 200 -31.73 28.06 -6.98
C ALA A 200 -30.77 29.25 -7.22
N LYS A 201 -29.47 29.01 -7.37
CA LYS A 201 -28.45 30.01 -7.71
C LYS A 201 -28.26 30.11 -9.23
N HIS A 202 -29.30 30.56 -9.91
CA HIS A 202 -29.35 30.55 -11.38
C HIS A 202 -28.29 31.46 -12.04
N ASP A 203 -27.99 32.62 -11.45
CA ASP A 203 -27.02 33.57 -12.02
C ASP A 203 -25.58 33.04 -11.99
N GLU A 204 -25.17 32.47 -10.84
CA GLU A 204 -23.84 31.84 -10.70
C GLU A 204 -23.69 30.66 -11.68
N ALA A 205 -24.73 29.81 -11.79
CA ALA A 205 -24.74 28.69 -12.72
C ALA A 205 -24.63 29.16 -14.19
N TRP A 206 -25.34 30.23 -14.54
CA TRP A 206 -25.33 30.83 -15.87
C TRP A 206 -23.94 31.34 -16.26
N MET A 207 -23.27 32.06 -15.35
CA MET A 207 -21.91 32.57 -15.58
C MET A 207 -20.92 31.45 -15.88
N ILE A 208 -20.97 30.35 -15.11
CA ILE A 208 -20.06 29.22 -15.29
C ILE A 208 -20.36 28.49 -16.61
N LEU A 209 -21.64 28.22 -16.92
CA LEU A 209 -22.02 27.58 -18.18
C LEU A 209 -21.62 28.43 -19.40
N LYS A 210 -21.81 29.75 -19.32
CA LYS A 210 -21.34 30.68 -20.35
C LYS A 210 -19.83 30.62 -20.51
N GLN A 211 -19.07 30.62 -19.42
CA GLN A 211 -17.61 30.51 -19.46
C GLN A 211 -17.16 29.19 -20.13
N VAL A 212 -17.79 28.07 -19.78
CA VAL A 212 -17.51 26.76 -20.39
C VAL A 212 -17.85 26.75 -21.87
N HIS A 213 -19.01 27.30 -22.25
CA HIS A 213 -19.44 27.44 -23.64
C HIS A 213 -18.47 28.29 -24.46
N ASP A 214 -18.17 29.51 -23.99
CA ASP A 214 -17.26 30.45 -24.67
C ASP A 214 -15.86 29.83 -24.84
N THR A 215 -15.37 29.08 -23.84
CA THR A 215 -14.07 28.40 -23.91
C THR A 215 -14.07 27.28 -24.95
N ASN A 216 -15.08 26.41 -24.92
CA ASN A 216 -15.24 25.30 -25.87
C ASN A 216 -15.36 25.81 -27.31
N TRP A 217 -16.07 26.92 -27.49
CA TRP A 217 -16.39 27.46 -28.79
C TRP A 217 -15.28 28.34 -29.37
N ARG A 218 -14.48 29.01 -28.52
CA ARG A 218 -13.18 29.59 -28.88
C ARG A 218 -12.18 28.52 -29.33
N ALA A 219 -12.10 27.40 -28.62
CA ALA A 219 -11.22 26.29 -29.00
C ALA A 219 -11.57 25.68 -30.36
N LYS A 220 -12.85 25.72 -30.77
CA LYS A 220 -13.34 25.30 -32.10
C LYS A 220 -13.21 26.39 -33.18
N GLY A 221 -12.68 27.58 -32.85
CA GLY A 221 -12.46 28.67 -33.80
C GLY A 221 -13.73 29.41 -34.24
N GLN A 222 -14.84 29.34 -33.50
CA GLN A 222 -16.12 29.93 -33.91
C GLN A 222 -16.76 30.88 -32.87
N PRO A 223 -16.01 31.78 -32.20
CA PRO A 223 -16.40 32.44 -30.93
C PRO A 223 -17.73 33.22 -30.87
N GLU A 224 -18.43 33.39 -32.00
CA GLU A 224 -19.64 34.20 -32.13
C GLU A 224 -20.95 33.48 -31.74
N LYS A 225 -20.95 32.15 -31.47
CA LYS A 225 -22.19 31.47 -31.08
C LYS A 225 -22.65 31.87 -29.69
N VAL A 226 -23.82 32.51 -29.63
CA VAL A 226 -24.48 32.93 -28.39
C VAL A 226 -24.94 31.73 -27.59
N PHE A 227 -24.68 31.75 -26.28
CA PHE A 227 -25.21 30.78 -25.34
C PHE A 227 -26.72 30.99 -25.15
N THR A 228 -27.54 30.06 -25.64
CA THR A 228 -29.01 30.10 -25.52
C THR A 228 -29.50 28.92 -24.71
N VAL A 229 -30.34 29.18 -23.70
CA VAL A 229 -30.99 28.13 -22.90
C VAL A 229 -32.47 28.09 -23.25
N THR A 230 -32.96 26.91 -23.65
CA THR A 230 -34.35 26.72 -24.07
C THR A 230 -35.26 26.32 -22.89
N HIS A 231 -34.79 25.41 -22.02
CA HIS A 231 -35.55 24.97 -20.85
C HIS A 231 -34.64 24.61 -19.67
N ILE A 232 -34.95 25.14 -18.49
CA ILE A 232 -34.32 24.76 -17.22
C ILE A 232 -35.32 23.90 -16.45
N LYS A 233 -35.00 22.61 -16.25
CA LYS A 233 -35.77 21.71 -15.40
C LYS A 233 -35.15 21.69 -14.00
N ALA A 234 -35.55 22.63 -13.15
CA ALA A 234 -35.12 22.64 -11.76
C ALA A 234 -35.91 21.58 -10.95
N PRO A 235 -35.25 20.61 -10.29
CA PRO A 235 -35.94 19.73 -9.35
C PRO A 235 -36.32 20.56 -8.11
N LYS A 236 -37.61 20.85 -7.93
CA LYS A 236 -38.13 21.48 -6.71
C LYS A 236 -38.13 20.44 -5.59
N THR A 237 -37.29 20.62 -4.58
CA THR A 237 -37.33 19.77 -3.38
C THR A 237 -37.91 20.58 -2.22
N ALA A 238 -39.24 20.51 -2.05
CA ALA A 238 -39.98 21.18 -0.97
C ALA A 238 -39.71 20.60 0.44
N GLU A 239 -38.98 19.49 0.54
CA GLU A 239 -38.68 18.82 1.82
C GLU A 239 -37.49 19.44 2.58
N ASP A 240 -36.56 20.10 1.90
CA ASP A 240 -35.35 20.66 2.54
C ASP A 240 -35.63 21.96 3.31
N GLU A 241 -36.67 22.72 2.93
CA GLU A 241 -37.08 24.00 3.53
C GLU A 241 -37.54 23.86 5.00
N PHE A 242 -38.24 22.76 5.32
CA PHE A 242 -38.74 22.50 6.69
C PHE A 242 -37.63 22.10 7.67
N ILE A 243 -36.53 21.51 7.18
CA ILE A 243 -35.42 21.02 8.00
C ILE A 243 -34.48 22.17 8.40
N GLU A 244 -34.29 23.17 7.54
CA GLU A 244 -33.47 24.36 7.85
C GLU A 244 -34.05 25.19 9.00
N ILE A 245 -35.39 25.30 9.08
CA ILE A 245 -36.09 26.06 10.13
C ILE A 245 -35.86 25.44 11.53
N GLN A 246 -35.79 24.11 11.62
CA GLN A 246 -35.63 23.38 12.89
C GLN A 246 -34.15 23.32 13.36
N ALA A 247 -33.20 23.48 12.44
CA ALA A 247 -31.77 23.57 12.75
C ALA A 247 -31.34 24.97 13.24
N ALA A 248 -32.15 26.01 13.02
CA ALA A 248 -31.85 27.39 13.41
C ALA A 248 -32.21 27.71 14.88
N THR A 249 -33.13 26.96 15.48
CA THR A 249 -33.81 27.34 16.73
C THR A 249 -33.39 26.54 17.99
N GLY A 250 -32.49 25.55 17.88
CA GLY A 250 -32.07 24.68 18.99
C GLY A 250 -30.76 25.07 19.71
N THR A 251 -30.46 24.40 20.82
CA THR A 251 -29.13 24.41 21.50
C THR A 251 -28.05 23.80 20.58
N PRO A 252 -26.75 24.12 20.73
CA PRO A 252 -25.69 23.63 19.82
C PRO A 252 -25.65 22.09 19.70
N VAL A 253 -25.93 21.37 20.79
CA VAL A 253 -26.02 19.90 20.79
C VAL A 253 -27.25 19.41 20.03
N GLN A 254 -28.42 20.04 20.23
CA GLN A 254 -29.63 19.72 19.45
C GLN A 254 -29.44 20.02 17.96
N ARG A 255 -28.76 21.12 17.59
CA ARG A 255 -28.46 21.42 16.19
C ARG A 255 -27.56 20.36 15.57
N TRP A 256 -26.52 19.95 16.27
CA TRP A 256 -25.64 18.88 15.80
C TRP A 256 -26.42 17.56 15.66
N ALA A 257 -27.21 17.18 16.66
CA ALA A 257 -28.02 15.96 16.63
C ALA A 257 -29.05 15.97 15.48
N VAL A 258 -29.77 17.08 15.27
CA VAL A 258 -30.73 17.25 14.17
C VAL A 258 -30.02 17.20 12.82
N ARG A 259 -28.86 17.86 12.67
CA ARG A 259 -28.07 17.83 11.42
C ARG A 259 -27.56 16.43 11.11
N SER A 260 -26.98 15.75 12.09
CA SER A 260 -26.47 14.37 11.95
C SER A 260 -27.59 13.38 11.64
N LEU A 261 -28.72 13.47 12.36
CA LEU A 261 -29.89 12.61 12.11
C LEU A 261 -30.48 12.86 10.72
N THR A 262 -30.56 14.12 10.30
CA THR A 262 -31.07 14.47 8.97
C THR A 262 -30.13 14.04 7.86
N LEU A 263 -28.81 14.16 8.06
CA LEU A 263 -27.81 13.60 7.15
C LEU A 263 -27.96 12.07 7.05
N CYS A 264 -28.11 11.37 8.17
CA CYS A 264 -28.31 9.93 8.20
C CYS A 264 -29.61 9.51 7.47
N LYS A 265 -30.74 10.19 7.74
CA LYS A 265 -32.01 9.96 7.05
C LYS A 265 -31.90 10.20 5.54
N LEU A 266 -31.17 11.24 5.13
CA LEU A 266 -30.92 11.53 3.73
C LEU A 266 -30.09 10.43 3.06
N VAL A 267 -29.00 10.00 3.69
CA VAL A 267 -28.16 8.88 3.18
C VAL A 267 -28.99 7.61 3.04
N LEU A 268 -29.81 7.26 4.02
CA LEU A 268 -30.70 6.11 3.97
C LEU A 268 -31.76 6.23 2.88
N LYS A 269 -32.39 7.41 2.72
CA LYS A 269 -33.35 7.69 1.65
C LYS A 269 -32.70 7.56 0.29
N ASN A 270 -31.46 8.04 0.13
CA ASN A 270 -30.67 7.93 -1.09
C ASN A 270 -30.34 6.47 -1.42
N ILE A 271 -29.94 5.66 -0.45
CA ILE A 271 -29.71 4.21 -0.65
C ILE A 271 -31.00 3.51 -1.04
N ALA A 272 -32.10 3.76 -0.32
CA ALA A 272 -33.41 3.17 -0.62
C ALA A 272 -33.88 3.53 -2.04
N SER A 273 -33.55 4.74 -2.50
CA SER A 273 -33.91 5.20 -3.84
C SER A 273 -33.19 4.44 -4.97
N LEU A 274 -31.99 3.88 -4.70
CA LEU A 274 -31.26 3.01 -5.64
C LEU A 274 -31.88 1.61 -5.75
N LEU A 275 -32.67 1.19 -4.76
CA LEU A 275 -33.45 -0.05 -4.75
C LEU A 275 -34.86 0.14 -5.34
N SER A 276 -35.15 1.30 -5.94
CA SER A 276 -36.39 1.52 -6.67
C SER A 276 -36.60 0.48 -7.78
N VAL A 277 -37.87 0.19 -8.10
CA VAL A 277 -38.25 -0.88 -9.04
C VAL A 277 -37.58 -0.71 -10.41
N GLU A 278 -37.35 0.53 -10.84
CA GLU A 278 -36.72 0.88 -12.12
C GLU A 278 -35.21 0.59 -12.15
N LEU A 279 -34.50 0.77 -11.03
CA LEU A 279 -33.02 0.72 -10.96
C LEU A 279 -32.47 -0.51 -10.23
N ARG A 280 -33.30 -1.26 -9.49
CA ARG A 280 -32.85 -2.35 -8.61
C ARG A 280 -32.01 -3.41 -9.32
N PHE A 281 -32.36 -3.80 -10.54
CA PHE A 281 -31.61 -4.82 -11.30
C PHE A 281 -30.29 -4.28 -11.83
N ALA A 282 -30.30 -3.03 -12.32
CA ALA A 282 -29.09 -2.33 -12.73
C ALA A 282 -28.11 -2.19 -11.56
N THR A 283 -28.60 -1.75 -10.39
CA THR A 283 -27.80 -1.62 -9.17
C THR A 283 -27.29 -2.97 -8.66
N LEU A 284 -28.11 -4.02 -8.70
CA LEU A 284 -27.68 -5.36 -8.29
C LEU A 284 -26.57 -5.91 -9.19
N PHE A 285 -26.74 -5.82 -10.52
CA PHE A 285 -25.71 -6.27 -11.46
C PHE A 285 -24.42 -5.46 -11.32
N MET A 286 -24.52 -4.13 -11.21
CA MET A 286 -23.35 -3.29 -10.96
C MET A 286 -22.67 -3.64 -9.64
N ALA A 287 -23.42 -3.88 -8.56
CA ALA A 287 -22.86 -4.28 -7.27
C ALA A 287 -22.09 -5.61 -7.36
N ILE A 288 -22.63 -6.61 -8.08
CA ILE A 288 -21.95 -7.90 -8.31
C ILE A 288 -20.66 -7.68 -9.10
N ILE A 289 -20.69 -6.88 -10.17
CA ILE A 289 -19.52 -6.62 -11.01
C ILE A 289 -18.43 -5.88 -10.22
N TRP A 290 -18.80 -4.79 -9.51
CA TRP A 290 -17.89 -4.06 -8.63
C TRP A 290 -17.29 -4.97 -7.56
N PHE A 291 -18.10 -5.82 -6.93
CA PHE A 291 -17.65 -6.76 -5.90
C PHE A 291 -16.66 -7.77 -6.47
N CYS A 292 -17.02 -8.48 -7.53
CA CYS A 292 -16.16 -9.50 -8.15
C CYS A 292 -14.84 -8.91 -8.64
N MET A 293 -14.91 -7.74 -9.29
CA MET A 293 -13.72 -7.06 -9.78
C MET A 293 -12.80 -6.62 -8.64
N ALA A 294 -13.35 -5.98 -7.61
CA ALA A 294 -12.61 -5.51 -6.46
C ALA A 294 -11.98 -6.66 -5.65
N PHE A 295 -12.76 -7.71 -5.40
CA PHE A 295 -12.32 -8.91 -4.68
C PHE A 295 -11.09 -9.54 -5.35
N SER A 296 -11.17 -9.76 -6.67
CA SER A 296 -10.08 -10.36 -7.44
C SER A 296 -8.89 -9.43 -7.63
N TYR A 297 -9.12 -8.17 -8.02
CA TYR A 297 -8.04 -7.23 -8.33
C TYR A 297 -7.23 -6.84 -7.09
N TYR A 298 -7.91 -6.36 -6.03
CA TYR A 298 -7.21 -5.95 -4.81
C TYR A 298 -6.63 -7.16 -4.06
N GLY A 299 -7.37 -8.27 -3.98
CA GLY A 299 -6.89 -9.50 -3.36
C GLY A 299 -5.62 -10.04 -4.02
N LEU A 300 -5.61 -10.16 -5.35
CA LEU A 300 -4.41 -10.59 -6.07
C LEU A 300 -3.28 -9.55 -5.97
N SER A 301 -3.57 -8.25 -6.05
CA SER A 301 -2.54 -7.21 -5.99
C SER A 301 -1.71 -7.22 -4.69
N VAL A 302 -2.35 -7.55 -3.56
CA VAL A 302 -1.68 -7.73 -2.26
C VAL A 302 -0.94 -9.07 -2.22
N TRP A 303 -1.52 -10.10 -2.81
CA TRP A 303 -0.96 -11.46 -2.80
C TRP A 303 0.29 -11.64 -3.68
N PHE A 304 0.43 -10.89 -4.78
CA PHE A 304 1.56 -11.07 -5.71
C PHE A 304 2.94 -10.78 -5.09
N PRO A 305 3.19 -9.62 -4.45
CA PRO A 305 4.48 -9.35 -3.82
C PRO A 305 4.84 -10.40 -2.75
N ASP A 306 3.87 -10.76 -1.90
CA ASP A 306 4.06 -11.74 -0.83
C ASP A 306 4.36 -13.14 -1.39
N MET A 307 3.67 -13.54 -2.45
CA MET A 307 3.94 -14.80 -3.14
C MET A 307 5.34 -14.80 -3.79
N ILE A 308 5.74 -13.72 -4.45
CA ILE A 308 7.07 -13.63 -5.08
C ILE A 308 8.16 -13.70 -4.02
N LYS A 309 8.00 -12.99 -2.90
CA LYS A 309 8.91 -13.06 -1.75
C LYS A 309 9.02 -14.49 -1.22
N HIS A 310 7.90 -15.21 -1.13
CA HIS A 310 7.88 -16.59 -0.69
C HIS A 310 8.63 -17.53 -1.67
N LEU A 311 8.43 -17.36 -2.98
CA LEU A 311 9.13 -18.15 -4.00
C LEU A 311 10.64 -17.89 -4.01
N GLN A 312 11.07 -16.63 -3.84
CA GLN A 312 12.48 -16.28 -3.71
C GLN A 312 13.11 -16.95 -2.50
N TYR A 313 12.39 -17.00 -1.38
CA TYR A 313 12.84 -17.68 -0.18
C TYR A 313 13.00 -19.20 -0.41
N GLU A 314 12.05 -19.85 -1.09
CA GLU A 314 12.18 -21.28 -1.45
C GLU A 314 13.37 -21.55 -2.40
N GLU A 315 13.59 -20.68 -3.39
CA GLU A 315 14.72 -20.83 -4.32
C GLU A 315 16.07 -20.62 -3.61
N TYR A 316 16.15 -19.66 -2.70
CA TYR A 316 17.30 -19.45 -1.83
C TYR A 316 17.60 -20.69 -0.98
N GLU A 317 16.60 -21.24 -0.28
CA GLU A 317 16.77 -22.48 0.48
C GLU A 317 17.24 -23.65 -0.40
N ALA A 318 16.73 -23.75 -1.64
CA ALA A 318 17.14 -24.80 -2.57
C ALA A 318 18.59 -24.62 -3.08
N LYS A 319 19.06 -23.37 -3.23
CA LYS A 319 20.46 -23.07 -3.56
C LYS A 319 21.38 -23.43 -2.39
N VAL A 320 21.04 -22.97 -1.18
CA VAL A 320 21.79 -23.31 0.05
C VAL A 320 21.86 -24.82 0.25
N LYS A 321 20.75 -25.55 0.07
CA LYS A 321 20.75 -27.03 0.12
C LYS A 321 21.68 -27.66 -0.90
N ARG A 322 21.75 -27.14 -2.13
CA ARG A 322 22.65 -27.67 -3.18
C ARG A 322 24.11 -27.40 -2.85
N GLU A 323 24.44 -26.20 -2.40
CA GLU A 323 25.81 -25.86 -1.99
C GLU A 323 26.24 -26.68 -0.77
N PHE A 324 25.37 -26.86 0.22
CA PHE A 324 25.65 -27.69 1.39
C PHE A 324 25.92 -29.16 1.03
N ILE A 325 25.13 -29.73 0.11
CA ILE A 325 25.35 -31.10 -0.40
C ILE A 325 26.68 -31.20 -1.16
N HIS A 326 27.02 -30.17 -1.95
CA HIS A 326 28.26 -30.14 -2.73
C HIS A 326 29.50 -30.00 -1.83
N THR A 327 29.43 -29.21 -0.76
CA THR A 327 30.55 -28.97 0.17
C THR A 327 30.81 -30.15 1.11
N LEU A 328 29.77 -30.87 1.54
CA LEU A 328 29.92 -31.98 2.49
C LEU A 328 29.97 -33.38 1.85
N GLY A 329 29.76 -33.51 0.54
CA GLY A 329 29.84 -34.81 -0.15
C GLY A 329 28.83 -35.87 0.33
N ILE A 330 27.78 -35.46 1.05
CA ILE A 330 26.77 -36.39 1.59
C ILE A 330 25.70 -36.62 0.53
N MET A 331 25.80 -37.76 -0.16
CA MET A 331 24.78 -38.22 -1.10
C MET A 331 23.55 -38.71 -0.31
N SER A 332 22.47 -37.92 -0.34
CA SER A 332 21.11 -38.23 0.15
C SER A 332 20.86 -38.16 1.67
N MET A 333 20.19 -37.07 2.10
CA MET A 333 19.36 -37.07 3.32
C MET A 333 17.88 -37.29 2.97
N SER A 334 17.23 -38.28 3.61
CA SER A 334 15.81 -38.60 3.42
C SER A 334 14.86 -37.56 4.05
N SER A 335 13.67 -37.35 3.45
CA SER A 335 12.61 -36.43 3.89
C SER A 335 12.18 -36.62 5.37
N LYS A 336 12.31 -37.84 5.92
CA LYS A 336 12.06 -38.10 7.36
C LYS A 336 13.18 -37.60 8.28
N ALA A 337 14.43 -37.57 7.82
CA ALA A 337 15.50 -36.86 8.53
C ALA A 337 15.18 -35.36 8.55
N MET A 338 14.69 -34.81 7.44
CA MET A 338 14.31 -33.39 7.32
C MET A 338 13.16 -32.97 8.26
N SER A 339 12.23 -33.86 8.64
CA SER A 339 11.18 -33.57 9.63
C SER A 339 11.74 -33.44 11.06
N LYS A 340 12.74 -34.26 11.41
CA LYS A 340 13.49 -34.09 12.67
C LYS A 340 14.35 -32.82 12.67
N TYR A 341 14.74 -32.35 11.47
CA TYR A 341 15.41 -31.07 11.22
C TYR A 341 14.46 -29.86 11.07
N ARG A 342 13.14 -30.08 11.05
CA ARG A 342 12.14 -28.99 11.01
C ARG A 342 12.05 -28.23 12.34
N CYS A 343 12.63 -28.79 13.41
CA CYS A 343 12.94 -28.12 14.67
C CYS A 343 14.39 -27.59 14.74
N SER A 344 15.12 -27.56 13.62
CA SER A 344 16.58 -27.35 13.58
C SER A 344 17.00 -26.26 12.59
N HIS A 345 16.21 -25.19 12.44
CA HIS A 345 16.68 -23.92 11.83
C HIS A 345 17.67 -23.18 12.74
N LEU A 346 18.44 -23.92 13.53
CA LEU A 346 19.33 -23.45 14.58
C LEU A 346 20.32 -24.56 14.96
N CYS A 347 20.77 -25.36 13.98
CA CYS A 347 21.89 -26.25 14.24
C CYS A 347 23.17 -25.42 14.10
N PHE A 348 23.45 -24.60 15.12
CA PHE A 348 24.78 -24.04 15.27
C PHE A 348 25.76 -25.20 15.32
N GLN A 349 26.79 -25.18 14.48
CA GLN A 349 27.93 -26.06 14.71
C GLN A 349 28.61 -25.56 15.97
N VAL A 350 28.44 -26.31 17.06
CA VAL A 350 29.04 -25.96 18.34
C VAL A 350 30.41 -26.62 18.43
N PHE A 351 31.43 -25.78 18.47
CA PHE A 351 32.80 -26.19 18.69
C PHE A 351 33.19 -25.94 20.14
N HIS A 352 33.81 -26.92 20.78
CA HIS A 352 34.16 -26.85 22.20
C HIS A 352 35.66 -27.04 22.37
N LYS A 353 36.31 -26.14 23.12
CA LYS A 353 37.73 -26.25 23.51
C LYS A 353 38.67 -26.41 22.33
N GLU A 354 38.37 -25.71 21.24
CA GLU A 354 39.26 -25.66 20.09
C GLU A 354 40.46 -24.79 20.41
N ARG A 355 41.66 -25.30 20.17
CA ARG A 355 42.88 -24.50 20.22
C ARG A 355 43.45 -24.40 18.83
N VAL A 356 43.45 -23.19 18.29
CA VAL A 356 43.96 -22.86 16.96
C VAL A 356 45.12 -21.90 17.15
N GLU A 357 46.23 -22.20 16.48
CA GLU A 357 47.43 -21.37 16.55
C GLU A 357 48.06 -21.19 15.18
N ASN A 358 48.51 -19.97 14.88
CA ASN A 358 49.18 -19.61 13.63
C ASN A 358 48.39 -19.99 12.36
N PHE A 359 47.07 -19.94 12.42
CA PHE A 359 46.19 -20.26 11.31
C PHE A 359 45.72 -19.00 10.59
N HIS A 360 45.58 -19.12 9.27
CA HIS A 360 45.05 -18.06 8.43
C HIS A 360 43.67 -18.47 7.93
N PHE A 361 42.65 -17.90 8.54
CA PHE A 361 41.28 -18.05 8.10
C PHE A 361 41.06 -17.19 6.83
N ASN A 362 40.68 -17.86 5.75
CA ASN A 362 40.40 -17.24 4.45
C ASN A 362 39.07 -17.72 3.84
N PHE A 363 38.18 -18.25 4.68
CA PHE A 363 36.87 -18.78 4.30
C PHE A 363 35.79 -18.22 5.24
N SER A 364 34.55 -18.11 4.75
CA SER A 364 33.41 -17.59 5.51
C SER A 364 32.96 -18.53 6.62
N LEU A 365 32.53 -17.97 7.75
CA LEU A 365 32.00 -18.69 8.91
C LEU A 365 30.49 -18.43 9.01
N GLU A 366 29.69 -19.49 9.03
CA GLU A 366 28.22 -19.38 9.04
C GLU A 366 27.59 -20.33 10.05
N ASN A 367 26.70 -19.82 10.90
CA ASN A 367 25.93 -20.60 11.89
C ASN A 367 26.83 -21.45 12.82
N GLN A 368 27.83 -20.83 13.43
CA GLN A 368 28.79 -21.52 14.32
C GLN A 368 28.76 -20.91 15.73
N VAL A 369 28.93 -21.75 16.75
CA VAL A 369 29.13 -21.31 18.14
C VAL A 369 30.43 -21.92 18.64
N HIS A 370 31.43 -21.09 18.91
CA HIS A 370 32.69 -21.55 19.49
C HIS A 370 32.65 -21.27 20.99
N LYS A 371 32.79 -22.32 21.80
CA LYS A 371 32.78 -22.26 23.27
C LYS A 371 34.13 -22.66 23.83
N GLU A 372 34.65 -21.86 24.75
CA GLU A 372 35.92 -22.13 25.44
C GLU A 372 37.10 -22.31 24.46
N GLY A 373 37.08 -21.59 23.32
CA GLY A 373 38.13 -21.66 22.30
C GLY A 373 39.36 -20.81 22.64
N GLU A 374 40.53 -21.22 22.18
CA GLU A 374 41.80 -20.50 22.28
C GLU A 374 42.35 -20.24 20.87
N TYR A 375 42.41 -18.97 20.48
CA TYR A 375 42.92 -18.51 19.18
C TYR A 375 44.17 -17.67 19.42
N ILE A 376 45.33 -18.14 18.94
CA ILE A 376 46.64 -17.56 19.29
C ILE A 376 47.47 -17.31 18.02
N HIS A 377 47.88 -16.06 17.78
CA HIS A 377 48.59 -15.64 16.57
C HIS A 377 47.82 -15.89 15.25
N ASP A 378 46.49 -15.96 15.31
CA ASP A 378 45.66 -16.24 14.14
C ASP A 378 45.32 -14.99 13.32
N LYS A 379 45.10 -15.19 12.02
CA LYS A 379 44.75 -14.13 11.07
C LYS A 379 43.40 -14.42 10.40
N PHE A 380 42.47 -13.47 10.52
CA PHE A 380 41.15 -13.49 9.91
C PHE A 380 41.11 -12.43 8.80
N ILE A 381 41.31 -12.82 7.54
CA ILE A 381 41.45 -11.87 6.42
C ILE A 381 40.42 -12.16 5.32
N ASN A 382 39.68 -11.13 4.92
CA ASN A 382 38.66 -11.20 3.86
C ASN A 382 37.56 -12.25 4.14
N ILE A 383 37.02 -12.25 5.35
CA ILE A 383 36.04 -13.23 5.82
C ILE A 383 34.66 -12.60 5.96
N GLU A 384 33.62 -13.37 5.65
CA GLU A 384 32.24 -13.08 6.05
C GLU A 384 31.83 -13.97 7.24
N MET A 385 31.29 -13.37 8.30
CA MET A 385 30.79 -14.04 9.51
C MET A 385 29.27 -13.85 9.60
N ILE A 386 28.49 -14.92 9.48
CA ILE A 386 27.01 -14.85 9.46
C ILE A 386 26.45 -15.72 10.59
N SER A 387 25.81 -15.09 11.57
CA SER A 387 25.28 -15.75 12.77
C SER A 387 26.35 -16.62 13.45
N VAL A 388 27.49 -16.01 13.80
CA VAL A 388 28.60 -16.67 14.51
C VAL A 388 28.67 -16.16 15.95
N LYS A 389 28.82 -17.06 16.92
CA LYS A 389 28.93 -16.69 18.33
C LYS A 389 30.21 -17.25 18.95
N PHE A 390 31.00 -16.39 19.59
CA PHE A 390 32.12 -16.80 20.42
C PHE A 390 31.74 -16.63 21.89
N GLU A 391 31.79 -17.70 22.66
CA GLU A 391 31.48 -17.72 24.10
C GLU A 391 32.72 -18.18 24.88
N ASP A 392 33.05 -17.48 25.98
CA ASP A 392 34.11 -17.86 26.92
C ASP A 392 35.47 -18.13 26.23
N SER A 393 35.75 -17.44 25.12
CA SER A 393 36.91 -17.73 24.26
C SER A 393 38.04 -16.70 24.42
N LEU A 394 39.28 -17.14 24.20
CA LEU A 394 40.50 -16.33 24.27
C LEU A 394 41.01 -16.04 22.86
N PHE A 395 41.28 -14.76 22.58
CA PHE A 395 42.00 -14.30 21.39
C PHE A 395 43.27 -13.57 21.82
N GLU A 396 44.44 -14.09 21.46
CA GLU A 396 45.74 -13.51 21.82
C GLU A 396 46.60 -13.29 20.57
N ASP A 397 47.07 -12.05 20.37
CA ASP A 397 47.90 -11.65 19.23
C ASP A 397 47.26 -11.94 17.85
N CYS A 398 45.93 -11.81 17.74
CA CYS A 398 45.18 -12.04 16.51
C CYS A 398 45.09 -10.79 15.61
N HIS A 399 44.84 -10.99 14.31
CA HIS A 399 44.61 -9.91 13.35
C HIS A 399 43.33 -10.13 12.54
N PHE A 400 42.39 -9.18 12.60
CA PHE A 400 41.13 -9.18 11.88
C PHE A 400 41.17 -8.10 10.78
N GLU A 401 41.11 -8.49 9.50
CA GLU A 401 41.19 -7.57 8.36
C GLU A 401 40.05 -7.79 7.36
N ASN A 402 39.38 -6.73 6.93
CA ASN A 402 38.33 -6.76 5.90
C ASN A 402 37.22 -7.77 6.22
N ILE A 403 36.64 -7.66 7.41
CA ILE A 403 35.60 -8.57 7.89
C ILE A 403 34.23 -7.93 7.73
N ARG A 404 33.28 -8.74 7.24
CA ARG A 404 31.85 -8.42 7.20
C ARG A 404 31.11 -9.38 8.12
N SER A 405 30.31 -8.85 9.04
CA SER A 405 29.63 -9.62 10.07
C SER A 405 28.13 -9.30 10.16
N THR A 406 27.32 -10.35 10.11
CA THR A 406 25.86 -10.30 10.32
C THR A 406 25.53 -11.16 11.53
N ASP A 407 24.75 -10.63 12.47
CA ASP A 407 24.29 -11.36 13.68
C ASP A 407 25.41 -12.10 14.46
N THR A 408 26.63 -11.53 14.45
CA THR A 408 27.81 -12.12 15.08
C THR A 408 28.09 -11.46 16.43
N ILE A 409 28.32 -12.26 17.47
CA ILE A 409 28.45 -11.78 18.86
C ILE A 409 29.65 -12.47 19.55
N PHE A 410 30.40 -11.69 20.32
CA PHE A 410 31.41 -12.17 21.25
C PHE A 410 30.89 -11.98 22.67
N GLU A 411 30.78 -13.06 23.45
CA GLU A 411 30.24 -13.05 24.81
C GLU A 411 31.27 -13.62 25.79
N ASN A 412 31.55 -12.88 26.87
CA ASN A 412 32.50 -13.24 27.92
C ASN A 412 33.90 -13.66 27.39
N CYS A 413 34.33 -13.09 26.26
CA CYS A 413 35.61 -13.40 25.64
C CYS A 413 36.74 -12.52 26.20
N THR A 414 37.96 -13.03 26.21
CA THR A 414 39.16 -12.26 26.53
C THR A 414 39.94 -12.02 25.25
N ILE A 415 40.11 -10.76 24.85
CA ILE A 415 40.79 -10.37 23.61
C ILE A 415 41.99 -9.53 23.99
N ARG A 416 43.20 -10.04 23.72
CA ARG A 416 44.47 -9.43 24.08
C ARG A 416 45.32 -9.17 22.83
N SER A 417 45.94 -7.98 22.77
CA SER A 417 46.91 -7.60 21.73
C SER A 417 46.40 -7.83 20.30
N THR A 418 45.10 -7.66 20.07
CA THR A 418 44.44 -7.98 18.80
C THR A 418 44.17 -6.70 18.00
N ILE A 419 44.35 -6.76 16.69
CA ILE A 419 44.16 -5.62 15.78
C ILE A 419 42.96 -5.87 14.87
N PHE A 420 42.01 -4.93 14.84
CA PHE A 420 40.86 -4.93 13.93
C PHE A 420 41.03 -3.82 12.89
N THR A 421 41.13 -4.18 11.61
CA THR A 421 41.37 -3.25 10.51
C THR A 421 40.28 -3.38 9.44
N ASN A 422 39.57 -2.28 9.14
CA ASN A 422 38.50 -2.24 8.13
C ASN A 422 37.42 -3.31 8.36
N THR A 423 36.96 -3.46 9.61
CA THR A 423 35.88 -4.39 10.00
C THR A 423 34.61 -3.64 10.38
N ASP A 424 33.48 -4.36 10.44
CA ASP A 424 32.20 -3.86 10.94
C ASP A 424 31.88 -4.29 12.40
N LEU A 425 32.80 -5.03 13.04
CA LEU A 425 32.76 -5.38 14.46
C LEU A 425 33.07 -4.14 15.32
N TRP A 426 32.08 -3.69 16.10
CA TRP A 426 32.18 -2.55 17.03
C TRP A 426 31.96 -2.99 18.48
N GLU A 427 32.20 -2.08 19.44
CA GLU A 427 32.06 -2.33 20.88
C GLU A 427 30.73 -3.00 21.28
N GLU A 428 29.62 -2.68 20.60
CA GLU A 428 28.29 -3.24 20.84
C GLU A 428 28.19 -4.76 20.58
N ARG A 429 29.11 -5.33 19.80
CA ARG A 429 29.15 -6.78 19.50
C ARG A 429 29.92 -7.59 20.54
N PHE A 430 30.59 -6.92 21.48
CA PHE A 430 31.40 -7.53 22.54
C PHE A 430 30.68 -7.40 23.89
N ILE A 431 29.94 -8.43 24.28
CA ILE A 431 29.16 -8.48 25.52
C ILE A 431 30.03 -9.07 26.62
N ASP A 432 30.23 -8.33 27.72
CA ASP A 432 31.03 -8.76 28.88
C ASP A 432 32.46 -9.23 28.54
N CYS A 433 33.04 -8.73 27.45
CA CYS A 433 34.39 -9.10 27.01
C CYS A 433 35.48 -8.22 27.65
N LYS A 434 36.66 -8.80 27.88
CA LYS A 434 37.86 -8.07 28.34
C LYS A 434 38.75 -7.73 27.14
N LEU A 435 38.85 -6.45 26.82
CA LEU A 435 39.72 -5.94 25.75
C LEU A 435 41.02 -5.40 26.37
N GLU A 436 42.14 -6.08 26.16
CA GLU A 436 43.46 -5.68 26.65
C GLU A 436 44.40 -5.35 25.48
N ASN A 437 44.84 -4.10 25.35
CA ASN A 437 45.76 -3.68 24.29
C ASN A 437 45.24 -3.93 22.86
N THR A 438 43.92 -3.76 22.65
CA THR A 438 43.24 -3.96 21.37
C THR A 438 43.13 -2.64 20.60
N THR A 439 43.39 -2.64 19.29
CA THR A 439 43.29 -1.45 18.42
C THR A 439 42.29 -1.63 17.29
N PHE A 440 41.46 -0.62 17.04
CA PHE A 440 40.49 -0.59 15.94
C PHE A 440 40.89 0.49 14.91
N GLU A 441 41.23 0.08 13.69
CA GLU A 441 41.70 0.95 12.61
C GLU A 441 40.74 0.96 11.41
N ARG A 442 40.25 2.15 11.03
CA ARG A 442 39.39 2.36 9.83
C ARG A 442 38.11 1.51 9.79
N ASN A 443 37.48 1.25 10.93
CA ASN A 443 36.24 0.46 10.96
C ASN A 443 35.06 1.21 10.32
N LYS A 444 34.18 0.45 9.68
CA LYS A 444 32.97 0.97 9.01
C LYS A 444 31.78 0.79 9.95
N HIS A 445 31.26 1.89 10.50
CA HIS A 445 30.07 1.84 11.35
C HIS A 445 28.83 1.57 10.48
N GLY A 446 28.12 0.48 10.74
CA GLY A 446 26.73 0.29 10.28
C GLY A 446 26.53 0.04 8.77
N CYS A 447 27.34 -0.81 8.13
CA CYS A 447 27.05 -1.25 6.76
C CYS A 447 26.47 -2.67 6.77
N HIS A 448 25.17 -2.79 7.08
CA HIS A 448 24.39 -3.97 6.73
C HIS A 448 24.42 -4.13 5.21
N LEU A 449 25.12 -5.13 4.71
CA LEU A 449 25.01 -5.62 3.34
C LEU A 449 24.53 -7.07 3.45
N ASP A 450 23.25 -7.21 3.78
CA ASP A 450 22.57 -8.49 3.71
C ASP A 450 22.36 -8.83 2.23
N THR A 451 22.61 -10.07 1.83
CA THR A 451 22.16 -10.66 0.54
C THR A 451 20.63 -10.61 0.37
N VAL A 452 19.90 -10.14 1.40
CA VAL A 452 18.50 -9.71 1.37
C VAL A 452 18.29 -8.43 0.53
N GLU A 453 19.31 -7.57 0.37
CA GLU A 453 19.23 -6.31 -0.40
C GLU A 453 18.88 -6.50 -1.88
N GLU A 454 19.38 -7.56 -2.55
CA GLU A 454 19.02 -7.83 -3.95
C GLU A 454 17.54 -8.23 -4.12
N ASN A 455 16.98 -8.93 -3.11
CA ASN A 455 15.60 -9.41 -3.17
C ASN A 455 14.58 -8.29 -2.94
N ASP A 456 14.89 -7.32 -2.06
CA ASP A 456 13.99 -6.19 -1.78
C ASP A 456 13.92 -5.20 -2.97
N VAL A 457 15.04 -4.94 -3.66
CA VAL A 457 15.05 -4.11 -4.89
C VAL A 457 14.15 -4.72 -5.97
N LEU A 458 14.16 -6.05 -6.10
CA LEU A 458 13.36 -6.76 -7.10
C LEU A 458 11.85 -6.63 -6.82
N ILE A 459 11.42 -6.63 -5.55
CA ILE A 459 10.00 -6.47 -5.19
C ILE A 459 9.47 -5.10 -5.64
N TYR A 460 10.21 -4.02 -5.40
CA TYR A 460 9.82 -2.69 -5.85
C TYR A 460 9.85 -2.55 -7.37
N LEU A 461 10.83 -3.18 -8.03
CA LEU A 461 10.89 -3.24 -9.50
C LEU A 461 9.67 -3.98 -10.08
N VAL A 462 9.26 -5.11 -9.50
CA VAL A 462 8.07 -5.85 -9.94
C VAL A 462 6.80 -5.01 -9.75
N SER A 463 6.67 -4.31 -8.63
CA SER A 463 5.54 -3.39 -8.39
C SER A 463 5.48 -2.25 -9.40
N PHE A 464 6.66 -1.71 -9.77
CA PHE A 464 6.80 -0.73 -10.84
C PHE A 464 6.41 -1.30 -12.21
N LEU A 465 6.88 -2.49 -12.57
CA LEU A 465 6.51 -3.16 -13.83
C LEU A 465 5.01 -3.44 -13.92
N GLY A 466 4.40 -3.90 -12.83
CA GLY A 466 2.96 -4.09 -12.73
C GLY A 466 2.20 -2.77 -12.94
N SER A 467 2.62 -1.69 -12.30
CA SER A 467 2.04 -0.35 -12.45
C SER A 467 2.23 0.21 -13.88
N LEU A 468 3.35 -0.10 -14.53
CA LEU A 468 3.64 0.32 -15.89
C LEU A 468 2.79 -0.43 -16.92
N ALA A 469 2.54 -1.72 -16.71
CA ALA A 469 1.73 -2.57 -17.58
C ALA A 469 0.25 -2.13 -17.65
N VAL A 470 -0.22 -1.41 -16.62
CA VAL A 470 -1.56 -0.85 -16.54
C VAL A 470 -1.80 0.30 -17.54
N LEU A 471 -0.78 1.12 -17.80
CA LEU A 471 -0.88 2.31 -18.66
C LEU A 471 -1.32 2.00 -20.11
N PRO A 472 -0.72 1.04 -20.84
CA PRO A 472 -1.18 0.69 -22.18
C PRO A 472 -2.60 0.12 -22.16
N GLY A 473 -2.96 -0.69 -21.15
CA GLY A 473 -4.31 -1.22 -20.98
C GLY A 473 -5.36 -0.12 -20.87
N ASN A 474 -5.05 0.93 -20.13
CA ASN A 474 -5.90 2.10 -19.99
C ASN A 474 -6.09 2.86 -21.32
N ILE A 475 -5.00 3.18 -22.02
CA ILE A 475 -5.05 3.88 -23.32
C ILE A 475 -5.88 3.09 -24.33
N ILE A 476 -5.64 1.78 -24.42
CA ILE A 476 -6.43 0.89 -25.28
C ILE A 476 -7.91 0.93 -24.88
N SER A 477 -8.22 0.83 -23.60
CA SER A 477 -9.61 0.87 -23.14
C SER A 477 -10.29 2.20 -23.48
N ALA A 478 -9.62 3.34 -23.31
CA ALA A 478 -10.16 4.66 -23.59
C ALA A 478 -10.44 4.83 -25.10
N LEU A 479 -9.50 4.44 -25.96
CA LEU A 479 -9.63 4.54 -27.43
C LEU A 479 -10.73 3.62 -28.00
N PHE A 480 -10.89 2.42 -27.41
CA PHE A 480 -11.86 1.44 -27.90
C PHE A 480 -13.22 1.52 -27.19
N MET A 481 -13.38 2.35 -26.14
CA MET A 481 -14.63 2.47 -25.39
C MET A 481 -15.81 2.90 -26.26
N GLU A 482 -15.55 3.81 -27.20
CA GLU A 482 -16.55 4.26 -28.16
C GLU A 482 -16.78 3.24 -29.28
N LYS A 483 -15.79 2.42 -29.66
CA LYS A 483 -15.85 1.47 -30.80
C LYS A 483 -16.36 0.07 -30.48
N ILE A 484 -15.97 -0.51 -29.34
CA ILE A 484 -16.38 -1.87 -28.92
C ILE A 484 -17.63 -1.84 -28.03
N GLY A 485 -17.72 -0.84 -27.16
CA GLY A 485 -18.85 -0.61 -26.26
C GLY A 485 -18.51 -0.96 -24.83
N ARG A 486 -19.07 -0.19 -23.89
CA ARG A 486 -18.65 -0.19 -22.49
C ARG A 486 -18.86 -1.56 -21.84
N VAL A 487 -20.06 -2.12 -22.02
CA VAL A 487 -20.45 -3.43 -21.48
C VAL A 487 -19.55 -4.56 -21.99
N LYS A 488 -19.26 -4.57 -23.31
CA LYS A 488 -18.41 -5.59 -23.92
C LYS A 488 -16.95 -5.48 -23.46
N ILE A 489 -16.46 -4.26 -23.22
CA ILE A 489 -15.13 -4.05 -22.65
C ILE A 489 -15.07 -4.58 -21.23
N ILE A 490 -16.05 -4.28 -20.38
CA ILE A 490 -16.09 -4.80 -19.01
C ILE A 490 -16.10 -6.34 -19.02
N GLY A 491 -17.08 -6.95 -19.69
CA GLY A 491 -17.22 -8.40 -19.72
C GLY A 491 -16.02 -9.10 -20.38
N GLY A 492 -15.56 -8.59 -21.53
CA GLY A 492 -14.43 -9.15 -22.27
C GLY A 492 -13.12 -9.06 -21.48
N SER A 493 -12.81 -7.91 -20.88
CA SER A 493 -11.59 -7.75 -20.08
C SER A 493 -11.61 -8.57 -18.79
N MET A 494 -12.77 -8.70 -18.12
CA MET A 494 -12.89 -9.59 -16.95
C MET A 494 -12.67 -11.07 -17.33
N LEU A 495 -13.21 -11.53 -18.45
CA LEU A 495 -13.01 -12.91 -18.94
C LEU A 495 -11.57 -13.18 -19.39
N ILE A 496 -10.93 -12.23 -20.07
CA ILE A 496 -9.51 -12.34 -20.45
C ILE A 496 -8.63 -12.34 -19.18
N SER A 497 -8.96 -11.49 -18.20
CA SER A 497 -8.27 -11.48 -16.91
C SER A 497 -8.43 -12.80 -16.17
N ALA A 498 -9.62 -13.41 -16.22
CA ALA A 498 -9.83 -14.77 -15.69
C ALA A 498 -8.91 -15.79 -16.39
N GLY A 499 -8.80 -15.73 -17.72
CA GLY A 499 -7.84 -16.56 -18.47
C GLY A 499 -6.40 -16.39 -17.98
N CYS A 500 -5.97 -15.14 -17.72
CA CYS A 500 -4.64 -14.85 -17.17
C CYS A 500 -4.46 -15.46 -15.77
N THR A 501 -5.48 -15.34 -14.90
CA THR A 501 -5.45 -15.97 -13.57
C THR A 501 -5.40 -17.49 -13.65
N PHE A 502 -6.09 -18.12 -14.60
CA PHE A 502 -5.99 -19.56 -14.82
C PHE A 502 -4.60 -19.98 -15.28
N LEU A 503 -3.94 -19.18 -16.14
CA LEU A 503 -2.55 -19.46 -16.55
C LEU A 503 -1.55 -19.31 -15.40
N LEU A 504 -1.83 -18.47 -14.39
CA LEU A 504 -1.03 -18.39 -13.17
C LEU A 504 -1.04 -19.71 -12.39
N PHE A 505 -2.16 -20.45 -12.42
CA PHE A 505 -2.27 -21.75 -11.76
C PHE A 505 -1.26 -22.75 -12.34
N LEU A 506 -1.03 -22.71 -13.66
CA LEU A 506 -0.14 -23.59 -14.39
C LEU A 506 1.34 -23.13 -14.35
N SER A 507 1.61 -21.94 -13.82
CA SER A 507 2.94 -21.34 -13.84
C SER A 507 3.75 -21.75 -12.62
N PHE A 508 4.99 -22.19 -12.88
CA PHE A 508 5.98 -22.57 -11.85
C PHE A 508 7.26 -21.73 -11.90
N SER A 509 7.46 -20.96 -12.97
CA SER A 509 8.61 -20.06 -13.11
C SER A 509 8.29 -18.67 -12.56
N GLN A 510 9.24 -18.08 -11.82
CA GLN A 510 9.14 -16.70 -11.31
C GLN A 510 8.90 -15.68 -12.44
N SER A 511 9.61 -15.80 -13.56
CA SER A 511 9.46 -14.89 -14.70
C SER A 511 8.08 -15.00 -15.36
N ALA A 512 7.52 -16.21 -15.44
CA ALA A 512 6.18 -16.44 -15.96
C ALA A 512 5.10 -15.82 -15.06
N ILE A 513 5.26 -15.92 -13.74
CA ILE A 513 4.35 -15.32 -12.76
C ILE A 513 4.36 -13.78 -12.88
N ILE A 514 5.53 -13.16 -12.97
CA ILE A 514 5.66 -11.70 -13.14
C ILE A 514 5.02 -11.25 -14.46
N ALA A 515 5.26 -11.96 -15.56
CA ALA A 515 4.69 -11.63 -16.86
C ALA A 515 3.15 -11.74 -16.87
N LEU A 516 2.61 -12.82 -16.30
CA LEU A 516 1.16 -13.02 -16.17
C LEU A 516 0.52 -12.01 -15.22
N GLN A 517 1.22 -11.58 -14.17
CA GLN A 517 0.78 -10.50 -13.31
C GLN A 517 0.68 -9.17 -14.05
N CYS A 518 1.69 -8.82 -14.85
CA CYS A 518 1.64 -7.62 -15.69
C CYS A 518 0.47 -7.67 -16.68
N LEU A 519 0.24 -8.83 -17.31
CA LEU A 519 -0.88 -9.04 -18.22
C LEU A 519 -2.23 -8.92 -17.50
N PHE A 520 -2.38 -9.56 -16.34
CA PHE A 520 -3.58 -9.46 -15.51
C PHE A 520 -3.87 -8.01 -15.14
N CYS A 521 -2.88 -7.26 -14.64
CA CYS A 521 -3.03 -5.86 -14.27
C CYS A 521 -3.41 -4.99 -15.47
N GLY A 522 -2.73 -5.16 -16.61
CA GLY A 522 -3.00 -4.41 -17.83
C GLY A 522 -4.42 -4.62 -18.37
N VAL A 523 -4.88 -5.88 -18.43
CA VAL A 523 -6.23 -6.20 -18.93
C VAL A 523 -7.31 -5.78 -17.93
N SER A 524 -7.09 -6.02 -16.63
CA SER A 524 -8.05 -5.69 -15.57
C SER A 524 -8.42 -4.22 -15.51
N VAL A 525 -7.51 -3.33 -15.92
CA VAL A 525 -7.78 -1.89 -15.90
C VAL A 525 -8.85 -1.47 -16.90
N ALA A 526 -8.96 -2.17 -18.04
CA ALA A 526 -10.05 -1.94 -18.97
C ALA A 526 -11.43 -2.23 -18.32
N ALA A 527 -11.51 -3.23 -17.43
CA ALA A 527 -12.71 -3.52 -16.66
C ALA A 527 -13.00 -2.38 -15.66
N TRP A 528 -11.99 -1.93 -14.90
CA TRP A 528 -12.13 -0.83 -13.95
C TRP A 528 -12.67 0.44 -14.62
N ASN A 529 -12.05 0.86 -15.72
CA ASN A 529 -12.47 2.05 -16.45
C ASN A 529 -13.91 1.92 -16.96
N GLY A 530 -14.23 0.77 -17.55
CA GLY A 530 -15.58 0.50 -18.04
C GLY A 530 -16.62 0.56 -16.91
N ILE A 531 -16.32 -0.05 -15.76
CA ILE A 531 -17.19 -0.05 -14.58
C ILE A 531 -17.43 1.38 -14.07
N GLU A 532 -16.40 2.20 -13.96
CA GLU A 532 -16.50 3.59 -13.51
C GLU A 532 -17.34 4.43 -14.48
N VAL A 533 -17.09 4.32 -15.79
CA VAL A 533 -17.85 5.04 -16.82
C VAL A 533 -19.31 4.59 -16.85
N VAL A 534 -19.58 3.27 -16.84
CA VAL A 534 -20.95 2.75 -16.81
C VAL A 534 -21.66 3.14 -15.53
N THR A 535 -20.98 3.23 -14.39
CA THR A 535 -21.58 3.72 -13.15
C THR A 535 -22.07 5.16 -13.30
N VAL A 536 -21.39 5.99 -14.08
CA VAL A 536 -21.83 7.37 -14.37
C VAL A 536 -22.90 7.41 -15.48
N GLU A 537 -22.91 6.46 -16.41
CA GLU A 537 -23.87 6.40 -17.53
C GLU A 537 -25.19 5.70 -17.24
N LEU A 538 -25.19 4.70 -16.37
CA LEU A 538 -26.36 3.86 -16.14
C LEU A 538 -27.43 4.58 -15.31
N TYR A 539 -27.03 5.51 -14.46
CA TYR A 539 -27.93 6.22 -13.56
C TYR A 539 -28.35 7.57 -14.16
N PRO A 540 -29.66 7.82 -14.34
CA PRO A 540 -30.12 9.05 -14.93
C PRO A 540 -29.70 10.24 -14.08
N ALA A 541 -29.22 11.27 -14.78
CA ALA A 541 -28.83 12.54 -14.20
C ALA A 541 -29.98 13.12 -13.36
N SER A 542 -31.22 13.06 -13.82
CA SER A 542 -32.36 13.88 -13.35
C SER A 542 -32.78 13.78 -11.88
N LYS A 543 -32.18 12.92 -11.05
CA LYS A 543 -32.63 12.71 -9.65
C LYS A 543 -31.51 12.31 -8.67
N ARG A 544 -30.37 13.04 -8.56
CA ARG A 544 -29.30 12.80 -7.53
C ARG A 544 -28.71 11.36 -7.48
N TYR A 545 -29.22 10.43 -8.30
CA TYR A 545 -28.90 9.01 -8.33
C TYR A 545 -27.48 8.77 -8.79
N LEU A 546 -26.98 9.65 -9.65
CA LEU A 546 -25.63 9.58 -10.20
C LEU A 546 -24.56 9.67 -9.11
N GLY A 547 -24.68 10.65 -8.22
CA GLY A 547 -23.79 10.77 -7.06
C GLY A 547 -24.01 9.62 -6.09
N ASN A 548 -25.29 9.32 -5.81
CA ASN A 548 -25.70 8.31 -4.84
C ASN A 548 -25.22 6.89 -5.16
N SER A 549 -25.36 6.45 -6.41
CA SER A 549 -24.96 5.11 -6.80
C SER A 549 -23.44 4.94 -6.73
N PHE A 550 -22.67 5.94 -7.14
CA PHE A 550 -21.23 5.84 -7.21
C PHE A 550 -20.61 5.66 -5.82
N TRP A 551 -21.01 6.44 -4.81
CA TRP A 551 -20.43 6.26 -3.47
C TRP A 551 -20.89 4.98 -2.78
N VAL A 552 -22.13 4.50 -3.01
CA VAL A 552 -22.60 3.20 -2.50
C VAL A 552 -21.83 2.04 -3.13
N LEU A 553 -21.69 2.04 -4.45
CA LEU A 553 -20.96 1.00 -5.19
C LEU A 553 -19.46 1.04 -4.88
N ASN A 554 -18.88 2.22 -4.70
CA ASN A 554 -17.49 2.37 -4.25
C ASN A 554 -17.29 1.86 -2.81
N ALA A 555 -18.25 2.07 -1.89
CA ALA A 555 -18.19 1.50 -0.55
C ALA A 555 -18.24 -0.04 -0.59
N LEU A 556 -19.11 -0.62 -1.41
CA LEU A 556 -19.18 -2.08 -1.65
C LEU A 556 -17.86 -2.62 -2.24
N CYS A 557 -17.25 -1.87 -3.16
CA CYS A 557 -15.93 -2.17 -3.70
C CYS A 557 -14.86 -2.24 -2.61
N LYS A 558 -14.85 -1.30 -1.65
CA LYS A 558 -13.89 -1.34 -0.54
C LYS A 558 -14.16 -2.50 0.43
N LEU A 559 -15.42 -2.86 0.66
CA LEU A 559 -15.76 -4.07 1.42
C LEU A 559 -15.22 -5.34 0.73
N ALA A 560 -15.39 -5.46 -0.59
CA ALA A 560 -14.85 -6.56 -1.38
C ALA A 560 -13.32 -6.60 -1.35
N ALA A 561 -12.65 -5.44 -1.38
CA ALA A 561 -11.20 -5.34 -1.26
C ALA A 561 -10.70 -5.84 0.12
N ILE A 562 -11.41 -5.52 1.20
CA ILE A 562 -11.10 -6.01 2.57
C ILE A 562 -11.21 -7.54 2.61
N LEU A 563 -12.32 -8.09 2.12
CA LEU A 563 -12.55 -9.54 2.10
C LEU A 563 -11.51 -10.26 1.22
N GLY A 564 -11.25 -9.76 0.01
CA GLY A 564 -10.27 -10.32 -0.91
C GLY A 564 -8.86 -10.30 -0.32
N SER A 565 -8.41 -9.14 0.17
CA SER A 565 -7.06 -8.99 0.72
C SER A 565 -6.87 -9.86 1.98
N SER A 566 -7.86 -9.93 2.86
CA SER A 566 -7.79 -10.76 4.08
C SER A 566 -7.78 -12.26 3.77
N ILE A 567 -8.64 -12.72 2.87
CA ILE A 567 -8.69 -14.13 2.48
C ILE A 567 -7.39 -14.52 1.78
N PHE A 568 -6.90 -13.71 0.84
CA PHE A 568 -5.76 -14.07 0.00
C PHE A 568 -4.46 -14.04 0.79
N ALA A 569 -4.30 -13.06 1.69
CA ALA A 569 -3.15 -13.00 2.60
C ALA A 569 -3.07 -14.24 3.51
N SER A 570 -4.22 -14.79 3.94
CA SER A 570 -4.26 -15.97 4.81
C SER A 570 -3.77 -17.27 4.13
N PHE A 571 -3.69 -17.30 2.80
CA PHE A 571 -3.26 -18.48 2.03
C PHE A 571 -1.81 -18.38 1.52
N VAL A 572 -1.11 -17.27 1.79
CA VAL A 572 0.32 -17.15 1.50
C VAL A 572 1.08 -18.25 2.25
N GLY A 573 1.89 -19.05 1.54
CA GLY A 573 2.66 -20.15 2.11
C GLY A 573 1.91 -21.46 2.36
N ILE A 574 0.58 -21.50 2.19
CA ILE A 574 -0.21 -22.74 2.28
C ILE A 574 -0.47 -23.31 0.89
N THR A 575 -1.09 -22.51 0.02
CA THR A 575 -1.43 -22.96 -1.34
C THR A 575 -1.68 -21.79 -2.27
N LYS A 576 -1.11 -21.86 -3.48
CA LYS A 576 -1.42 -20.92 -4.57
C LYS A 576 -2.77 -21.20 -5.24
N ALA A 577 -3.34 -22.40 -5.08
CA ALA A 577 -4.52 -22.84 -5.82
C ALA A 577 -5.79 -22.09 -5.41
N ILE A 578 -6.00 -21.89 -4.11
CA ILE A 578 -7.25 -21.34 -3.58
C ILE A 578 -7.45 -19.87 -4.00
N PRO A 579 -6.48 -18.95 -3.78
CA PRO A 579 -6.63 -17.55 -4.22
C PRO A 579 -6.86 -17.42 -5.73
N ILE A 580 -6.16 -18.24 -6.53
CA ILE A 580 -6.29 -18.23 -7.99
C ILE A 580 -7.68 -18.70 -8.44
N LEU A 581 -8.17 -19.83 -7.91
CA LEU A 581 -9.48 -20.38 -8.27
C LEU A 581 -10.64 -19.48 -7.81
N LEU A 582 -10.52 -18.88 -6.62
CA LEU A 582 -11.50 -17.90 -6.14
C LEU A 582 -11.53 -16.66 -7.04
N SER A 583 -10.35 -16.13 -7.40
CA SER A 583 -10.25 -14.98 -8.30
C SER A 583 -10.81 -15.30 -9.70
N PHE A 584 -10.48 -16.48 -10.24
CA PHE A 584 -11.00 -16.97 -11.52
C PHE A 584 -12.53 -17.05 -11.51
N ALA A 585 -13.11 -17.70 -10.50
CA ALA A 585 -14.57 -17.85 -10.38
C ALA A 585 -15.27 -16.49 -10.25
N ALA A 586 -14.71 -15.57 -9.46
CA ALA A 586 -15.24 -14.22 -9.31
C ALA A 586 -15.19 -13.43 -10.63
N LEU A 587 -14.07 -13.48 -11.36
CA LEU A 587 -13.91 -12.77 -12.64
C LEU A 587 -14.82 -13.35 -13.74
N VAL A 588 -14.97 -14.68 -13.83
CA VAL A 588 -15.90 -15.31 -14.77
C VAL A 588 -17.34 -14.94 -14.42
N GLY A 589 -17.73 -15.08 -13.15
CA GLY A 589 -19.08 -14.72 -12.70
C GLY A 589 -19.41 -13.25 -12.94
N GLY A 590 -18.50 -12.35 -12.56
CA GLY A 590 -18.65 -10.91 -12.78
C GLY A 590 -18.66 -10.53 -14.27
N GLY A 591 -17.80 -11.16 -15.09
CA GLY A 591 -17.74 -10.93 -16.53
C GLY A 591 -19.01 -11.38 -17.26
N LEU A 592 -19.57 -12.54 -16.90
CA LEU A 592 -20.84 -13.02 -17.45
C LEU A 592 -22.03 -12.14 -17.05
N VAL A 593 -22.05 -11.64 -15.80
CA VAL A 593 -23.07 -10.68 -15.34
C VAL A 593 -22.90 -9.34 -16.06
N ALA A 594 -21.67 -8.88 -16.29
CA ALA A 594 -21.41 -7.67 -17.05
C ALA A 594 -22.00 -7.73 -18.45
N LEU A 595 -21.82 -8.83 -19.18
CA LEU A 595 -22.39 -9.00 -20.53
C LEU A 595 -23.93 -8.99 -20.58
N ARG A 596 -24.62 -9.10 -19.43
CA ARG A 596 -26.08 -8.99 -19.32
C ARG A 596 -26.56 -7.56 -19.07
N LEU A 597 -25.66 -6.60 -18.84
CA LEU A 597 -26.03 -5.20 -18.70
C LEU A 597 -26.54 -4.61 -20.02
N PRO A 598 -27.52 -3.69 -19.98
CA PRO A 598 -27.95 -2.97 -21.16
C PRO A 598 -26.84 -2.05 -21.67
N ASP A 599 -26.62 -2.01 -22.99
CA ASP A 599 -25.64 -1.11 -23.58
C ASP A 599 -26.05 0.37 -23.38
N THR A 600 -25.11 1.19 -22.92
CA THR A 600 -25.35 2.62 -22.60
C THR A 600 -25.07 3.57 -23.78
N ARG A 601 -24.63 3.04 -24.93
CA ARG A 601 -24.24 3.84 -26.11
C ARG A 601 -25.32 4.75 -26.68
N GLU A 602 -26.56 4.28 -26.72
CA GLU A 602 -27.65 4.95 -27.45
C GLU A 602 -28.69 5.60 -26.53
N LYS A 603 -28.55 5.44 -25.21
CA LYS A 603 -29.45 6.11 -24.26
C LYS A 603 -29.00 7.54 -24.04
N ILE A 604 -29.56 8.45 -24.84
CA ILE A 604 -29.63 9.87 -24.53
C ILE A 604 -30.41 9.96 -23.20
N LEU A 605 -29.71 10.20 -22.09
CA LEU A 605 -30.34 10.43 -20.80
C LEU A 605 -31.09 11.77 -20.87
N LEU A 606 -32.40 11.69 -21.12
CA LEU A 606 -33.36 12.80 -21.08
C LEU A 606 -33.41 13.53 -19.73
#